data_AF-A0A2E9F5U4-F1
#
_entry.id   AF-A0A2E9F5U4-F1
#
_cell.length_a   1.000
_cell.length_b   1.000
_cell.length_c   1.000
_cell.angle_alpha   90.00
_cell.angle_beta   90.00
_cell.angle_gamma   90.00
#
_symmetry.space_group_name_H-M   'P 1'
#
loop_
_entity.id
_entity.type
_entity.pdbx_description
1 polymer ?
#
loop_
_entity_poly.entity_id
_entity_poly.type
_entity_poly.pdbx_seq_one_letter_code
_entity_poly.pdbx_strand_id
1 'polypeptide(L)'
;MLPGVIGVMMATEAIKILLDIGTPLIGRLLVYDSLAMRFREFKINRSKDWLIGQPHPVIESLLPDYEAYADMDHPTEDAAD
;
A
#
# COMPACT_ATOMS: atom_id res chain seq x y z
N MET A 1 -13.38 13.13 2.90
CA MET A 1 -13.71 11.89 2.17
C MET A 1 -12.43 11.27 1.62
N LEU A 2 -11.65 10.61 2.46
CA LEU A 2 -10.37 9.97 2.08
C LEU A 2 -10.54 8.64 1.31
N PRO A 3 -11.34 7.65 1.77
CA PRO A 3 -11.37 6.33 1.14
C PRO A 3 -11.89 6.35 -0.31
N GLY A 4 -12.83 7.24 -0.64
CA GLY A 4 -13.33 7.38 -2.01
C GLY A 4 -12.25 7.85 -3.01
N VAL A 5 -11.40 8.80 -2.59
CA VAL A 5 -10.30 9.30 -3.42
C VAL A 5 -9.25 8.20 -3.62
N ILE A 6 -8.88 7.50 -2.55
CA ILE A 6 -7.93 6.38 -2.62
C ILE A 6 -8.49 5.25 -3.51
N GLY A 7 -9.76 4.88 -3.36
CA GLY A 7 -10.41 3.85 -4.16
C GLY A 7 -10.40 4.13 -5.66
N VAL A 8 -10.74 5.36 -6.06
CA VAL A 8 -10.71 5.77 -7.47
C VAL A 8 -9.28 5.80 -8.02
N MET A 9 -8.30 6.25 -7.21
CA MET A 9 -6.89 6.18 -7.60
C MET A 9 -6.43 4.72 -7.82
N MET A 10 -6.78 3.79 -6.92
CA MET A 10 -6.47 2.37 -7.08
C MET A 10 -7.12 1.77 -8.33
N ALA A 11 -8.39 2.09 -8.60
CA ALA A 11 -9.08 1.64 -9.82
C ALA A 11 -8.38 2.16 -11.09
N THR A 12 -7.90 3.40 -11.05
CA THR A 12 -7.15 4.01 -12.17
C THR A 12 -5.82 3.29 -12.41
N GLU A 13 -5.08 2.92 -11.36
CA GLU A 13 -3.85 2.12 -11.50
C GLU A 13 -4.13 0.73 -12.08
N ALA A 14 -5.22 0.09 -11.67
CA ALA A 14 -5.64 -1.20 -12.21
C ALA A 14 -5.91 -1.10 -13.73
N ILE A 15 -6.59 -0.05 -14.18
CA ILE A 15 -6.85 0.20 -15.61
C ILE A 15 -5.54 0.36 -16.40
N LYS A 16 -4.58 1.15 -15.88
CA LYS A 16 -3.27 1.34 -16.53
C LYS A 16 -2.55 0.01 -16.76
N ILE A 17 -2.58 -0.87 -15.76
CA ILE A 17 -1.94 -2.19 -15.84
C ILE A 17 -2.69 -3.09 -16.83
N LEU A 18 -4.02 -3.15 -16.76
CA LEU A 18 -4.82 -4.04 -17.61
C LEU A 18 -4.74 -3.69 -19.10
N LEU A 19 -4.64 -2.40 -19.42
CA LEU A 19 -4.59 -1.91 -20.80
C LEU A 19 -3.16 -1.65 -21.31
N ASP A 20 -2.15 -1.85 -20.47
CA ASP A 20 -0.74 -1.52 -20.75
C ASP A 20 -0.56 -0.07 -21.23
N ILE A 21 -1.16 0.88 -20.52
CA ILE A 21 -1.13 2.31 -20.87
C ILE A 21 -0.51 3.18 -19.77
N GLY A 22 0.12 4.26 -20.21
CA GLY A 22 0.71 5.27 -19.31
C GLY A 22 1.88 4.72 -18.51
N THR A 23 2.08 5.25 -17.30
CA THR A 23 3.16 4.83 -16.40
C THR A 23 2.58 4.46 -15.03
N PRO A 24 2.40 3.16 -14.72
CA PRO A 24 1.88 2.70 -13.43
C PRO A 24 2.75 3.13 -12.24
N LEU A 25 2.17 3.25 -11.06
CA LEU A 25 2.86 3.56 -9.80
C LEU A 25 3.67 2.36 -9.24
N ILE A 26 4.02 1.38 -10.07
CA ILE A 26 4.80 0.20 -9.65
C ILE A 26 6.14 0.64 -9.07
N GLY A 27 6.50 0.09 -7.89
CA GLY A 27 7.73 0.42 -7.17
C GLY A 27 7.70 1.78 -6.46
N ARG A 28 6.51 2.38 -6.31
CA ARG A 28 6.33 3.70 -5.70
C ARG A 28 5.24 3.66 -4.64
N LEU A 29 5.47 4.35 -3.54
CA LEU A 29 4.48 4.59 -2.50
C LEU A 29 3.95 6.02 -2.65
N LEU A 30 2.65 6.12 -2.92
CA LEU A 30 1.94 7.38 -2.93
C LEU A 30 1.26 7.60 -1.57
N VAL A 31 1.61 8.70 -0.90
CA VAL A 31 0.98 9.15 0.34
C VAL A 31 0.10 10.34 0.02
N TYR A 32 -1.17 10.25 0.39
CA TYR A 32 -2.14 11.34 0.27
C TYR A 32 -2.53 11.85 1.65
N ASP A 33 -2.13 13.09 1.93
CA ASP A 33 -2.52 13.84 3.12
C ASP A 33 -3.76 14.67 2.76
N SER A 34 -4.93 14.23 3.20
CA SER A 34 -6.19 14.88 2.84
C SER A 34 -6.45 16.21 3.56
N LEU A 35 -5.83 16.42 4.73
CA LEU A 35 -6.01 17.67 5.47
C LEU A 35 -5.21 18.79 4.81
N ALA A 36 -3.96 18.51 4.44
CA ALA A 36 -3.10 19.44 3.72
C ALA A 36 -3.27 19.40 2.19
N MET A 37 -4.14 18.52 1.67
CA MET A 37 -4.34 18.26 0.24
C MET A 37 -3.02 18.02 -0.52
N ARG A 38 -2.13 17.21 0.06
CA ARG A 38 -0.77 17.00 -0.46
C ARG A 38 -0.55 15.57 -0.89
N PHE A 39 0.05 15.42 -2.07
CA PHE A 39 0.57 14.14 -2.55
C PHE A 39 2.08 14.08 -2.36
N ARG A 40 2.57 12.96 -1.86
CA ARG A 40 4.00 12.66 -1.72
C ARG A 40 4.28 11.29 -2.32
N GLU A 41 5.27 11.22 -3.19
CA GLU A 41 5.70 9.97 -3.83
C GLU A 41 7.08 9.58 -3.27
N PHE A 42 7.20 8.32 -2.89
CA PHE A 42 8.46 7.72 -2.46
C PHE A 42 8.81 6.55 -3.37
N LYS A 43 10.06 6.49 -3.83
CA LYS A 43 10.56 5.31 -4.54
C LYS A 43 10.85 4.21 -3.51
N ILE A 44 10.21 3.05 -3.68
CA ILE A 44 10.46 1.88 -2.86
C ILE A 44 11.29 0.89 -3.68
N ASN A 45 12.41 0.46 -3.10
CA ASN A 45 13.21 -0.63 -3.64
C ASN A 45 12.94 -1.89 -2.82
N ARG A 46 12.90 -3.05 -3.48
CA ARG A 46 12.85 -4.32 -2.77
C ARG A 46 14.11 -4.46 -1.91
N SER A 47 13.94 -4.86 -0.65
CA SER A 47 15.07 -5.19 0.22
C SER A 47 15.82 -6.39 -0.34
N LYS A 48 17.14 -6.45 -0.14
CA LYS A 48 17.94 -7.63 -0.49
C LYS A 48 17.58 -8.84 0.37
N ASP A 49 17.12 -8.61 1.59
CA ASP A 49 16.70 -9.63 2.55
C ASP A 49 15.19 -9.96 2.41
N TRP A 50 14.60 -9.65 1.25
CA TRP A 50 13.18 -9.86 1.00
C TRP A 50 12.88 -11.35 0.83
N LEU A 51 12.44 -11.97 1.92
CA LEU A 51 12.16 -13.41 2.05
C LEU A 51 11.03 -13.91 1.12
N ILE A 52 10.11 -13.02 0.71
CA ILE A 52 8.95 -13.34 -0.15
C ILE A 52 9.28 -13.09 -1.65
N GLY A 53 10.52 -12.82 -2.06
CA GLY A 53 10.84 -12.54 -3.47
C GLY A 53 11.79 -13.52 -4.12
N GLN A 54 11.92 -14.71 -3.55
CA GLN A 54 12.47 -15.82 -4.30
C GLN A 54 11.57 -16.09 -5.53
N PRO A 55 12.08 -16.71 -6.62
CA PRO A 55 11.37 -16.81 -7.90
C PRO A 55 9.95 -17.37 -7.83
N HIS A 56 9.58 -18.08 -6.76
CA HIS A 56 8.19 -18.40 -6.40
C HIS A 56 8.07 -18.54 -4.87
N PRO A 57 7.64 -17.50 -4.12
CA PRO A 57 7.30 -17.69 -2.72
C PRO A 57 6.00 -18.49 -2.64
N VAL A 58 6.07 -19.75 -2.22
CA VAL A 58 4.84 -20.50 -1.92
C VAL A 58 4.39 -20.05 -0.53
N ILE A 59 3.32 -19.27 -0.48
CA ILE A 59 2.65 -18.91 0.78
C ILE A 59 1.74 -20.07 1.14
N GLU A 60 2.27 -21.03 1.91
CA GLU A 60 1.55 -22.27 2.28
C GLU A 60 0.67 -22.10 3.52
N SER A 61 0.85 -21.02 4.27
CA SER A 61 0.09 -20.69 5.47
C SER A 61 0.03 -19.18 5.68
N LEU A 62 -0.89 -18.74 6.54
CA LEU A 62 -0.92 -17.36 7.00
C LEU A 62 0.44 -17.00 7.64
N LEU A 63 0.82 -15.72 7.54
CA LEU A 63 2.02 -15.25 8.23
C LEU A 63 1.88 -15.54 9.74
N PRO A 64 2.96 -15.94 10.44
CA PRO A 64 2.91 -16.34 11.84
C PRO A 64 2.29 -15.29 12.79
N ASP A 65 2.31 -14.03 12.38
CA ASP A 65 1.82 -12.86 13.09
C ASP A 65 0.49 -12.32 12.53
N TYR A 66 -0.14 -12.97 11.55
CA TYR A 66 -1.37 -12.46 10.91
C TYR A 66 -2.50 -12.22 11.92
N GLU A 67 -2.77 -13.22 12.79
CA GLU A 67 -3.79 -13.11 13.83
C GLU A 67 -3.42 -12.06 14.89
N ALA A 68 -2.12 -11.85 15.14
CA ALA A 68 -1.67 -10.85 16.09
C ALA A 68 -2.02 -9.42 15.65
N TYR A 69 -2.14 -9.13 14.35
CA TYR A 69 -2.59 -7.81 13.87
C TYR A 69 -4.08 -7.54 14.10
N ALA A 70 -4.91 -8.59 14.25
CA ALA A 70 -6.35 -8.43 14.49
C ALA A 70 -6.63 -7.92 15.91
N ASP A 71 -5.82 -8.34 16.88
CA ASP A 71 -5.92 -7.97 18.29
C ASP A 71 -4.97 -6.82 18.69
N MET A 72 -4.22 -6.26 17.74
CA MET A 72 -3.38 -5.10 18.03
C MET A 72 -4.26 -3.89 18.36
N ASP A 73 -4.01 -3.32 19.54
CA ASP A 73 -4.57 -2.03 19.94
C ASP A 73 -4.11 -1.00 18.90
N HIS A 74 -5.01 -0.61 18.01
CA HIS A 74 -4.70 0.39 17.01
C HIS A 74 -4.50 1.70 17.76
N PRO A 75 -3.33 2.37 17.62
CA PRO A 75 -3.17 3.68 18.22
C PRO A 75 -4.28 4.57 17.69
N THR A 76 -5.24 4.88 18.56
CA THR A 76 -6.26 5.88 18.26
C THR A 76 -5.48 7.17 18.13
N GLU A 77 -5.53 7.77 16.95
CA GLU A 77 -5.02 9.12 16.76
C GLU A 77 -5.91 10.00 17.66
N ASP A 78 -5.46 10.27 18.89
CA ASP A 78 -6.07 11.27 19.76
C ASP A 78 -6.22 12.51 18.89
N ALA A 79 -7.47 12.92 18.69
CA ALA A 79 -7.81 14.10 17.92
C ALA A 79 -6.94 15.25 18.42
N ALA A 80 -6.03 15.70 17.56
CA ALA A 80 -5.21 16.86 17.83
C ALA A 80 -6.12 18.00 18.32
N ASP A 81 -5.73 18.59 19.46
CA ASP A 81 -6.29 19.83 20.02
C ASP A 81 -6.51 20.92 18.94
#